data_AF-A0A3N9ULT3-F1
#
_entry.id   AF-A0A3N9ULT3-F1
#
_cell.length_a   1.000
_cell.length_b   1.000
_cell.length_c   1.000
_cell.angle_alpha   90.00
_cell.angle_beta   90.00
_cell.angle_gamma   90.00
#
_symmetry.space_group_name_H-M   'P 1'
#
loop_
_entity.id
_entity.type
_entity.pdbx_description
1 polymer ?
#
loop_
_entity_poly.entity_id
_entity_poly.type
_entity_poly.pdbx_seq_one_letter_code
_entity_poly.pdbx_strand_id
1 'polypeptide(L)'
;MSFCECLKAYPEGSTSASRLALTAKGLGYSSLIICNAEPQKIFRPDAASAVKGVRVIVGAEVTAAHPKSLKSRISALRARYPFLM
;
A
#
# COMPACT_ATOMS: atom_id res chain seq x y z
N MET A 1 -1.50 7.62 19.96
CA MET A 1 -2.06 7.49 18.61
C MET A 1 -0.90 7.41 17.64
N SER A 2 -0.86 6.40 16.77
CA SER A 2 0.16 6.28 15.72
C SER A 2 -0.43 6.80 14.42
N PHE A 3 0.09 7.92 13.92
CA PHE A 3 -0.31 8.47 12.63
C PHE A 3 0.39 7.70 11.50
N CYS A 4 -0.38 7.30 10.48
CA CYS A 4 0.15 6.66 9.28
C CYS A 4 0.01 7.65 8.12
N GLU A 5 1.10 7.92 7.41
CA GLU A 5 1.00 8.62 6.14
C GLU A 5 0.64 7.65 5.02
N CYS A 6 -0.32 8.06 4.18
CA CYS A 6 -0.76 7.31 3.02
C CYS A 6 -0.09 7.89 1.78
N LEU A 7 0.73 7.07 1.10
CA LEU A 7 1.48 7.51 -0.06
C LEU A 7 1.07 6.67 -1.27
N LYS A 8 0.64 7.34 -2.34
CA LYS A 8 0.43 6.72 -3.65
C LYS A 8 1.78 6.70 -4.38
N ALA A 9 2.55 5.65 -4.18
CA ALA A 9 3.72 5.35 -5.02
C ALA A 9 3.42 4.16 -5.92
N TYR A 10 3.69 4.33 -7.20
CA TYR A 10 3.88 3.23 -8.13
C TYR A 10 5.37 2.87 -8.14
N PRO A 11 5.80 1.85 -7.38
CA PRO A 11 7.10 1.23 -7.63
C PRO A 11 7.07 0.58 -9.02
N GLU A 12 7.31 1.37 -10.07
CA GLU A 12 7.56 0.82 -11.41
C GLU A 12 9.00 0.32 -11.49
N GLY A 13 9.18 -0.85 -12.12
CA GLY A 13 10.50 -1.43 -12.37
C GLY A 13 11.25 -1.93 -11.13
N SER A 14 12.52 -1.52 -10.97
CA SER A 14 13.45 -2.01 -9.93
C SER A 14 13.28 -1.34 -8.56
N THR A 15 12.35 -0.39 -8.44
CA THR A 15 12.07 0.28 -7.18
C THR A 15 11.20 -0.64 -6.33
N SER A 16 11.77 -1.30 -5.33
CA SER A 16 11.01 -2.26 -4.50
C SER A 16 10.26 -1.58 -3.36
N ALA A 17 9.18 -2.21 -2.88
CA ALA A 17 8.49 -1.79 -1.65
C ALA A 17 9.46 -1.68 -0.45
N SER A 18 10.54 -2.48 -0.42
CA SER A 18 11.60 -2.37 0.59
C SER A 18 12.35 -1.04 0.54
N ARG A 19 12.60 -0.47 -0.65
CA ARG A 19 13.24 0.86 -0.77
C ARG A 19 12.34 1.94 -0.17
N LEU A 20 11.04 1.89 -0.45
CA LEU A 20 10.07 2.82 0.15
C LEU A 20 10.07 2.69 1.69
N ALA A 21 10.08 1.48 2.22
CA ALA A 21 10.13 1.23 3.66
C ALA A 21 11.44 1.73 4.30
N LEU A 22 12.58 1.55 3.65
CA LEU A 22 13.88 2.07 4.11
C LEU A 22 13.91 3.60 4.09
N THR A 23 13.38 4.23 3.04
CA THR A 23 13.28 5.69 2.96
C THR A 23 12.35 6.23 4.04
N ALA A 24 11.17 5.63 4.22
CA ALA A 24 10.23 6.02 5.26
C ALA A 24 10.87 5.94 6.65
N LYS A 25 11.65 4.89 6.91
CA LYS A 25 12.44 4.75 8.15
C LYS A 25 13.44 5.90 8.32
N GLY A 26 14.20 6.22 7.27
CA GLY A 26 15.20 7.29 7.29
C GLY A 26 14.57 8.68 7.56
N LEU A 27 13.33 8.87 7.14
CA LEU A 27 12.54 10.08 7.39
C LEU A 27 11.85 10.09 8.76
N GLY A 28 12.00 9.04 9.58
CA GLY A 28 11.42 8.96 10.92
C GLY A 28 9.98 8.46 10.97
N TYR A 29 9.42 7.96 9.87
CA TYR A 29 8.09 7.36 9.88
C TYR A 29 8.09 6.01 10.59
N SER A 30 7.02 5.74 11.33
CA SER A 30 6.80 4.46 12.02
C SER A 30 5.95 3.48 11.20
N SER A 31 5.28 3.96 10.16
CA SER A 31 4.38 3.17 9.33
C SER A 31 4.24 3.73 7.92
N LEU A 32 3.95 2.84 6.97
CA LEU A 32 3.77 3.15 5.56
C LEU A 32 2.63 2.29 5.00
N ILE A 33 1.69 2.91 4.30
CA ILE A 33 0.64 2.21 3.54
C ILE A 33 0.96 2.37 2.05
N ILE A 34 1.10 1.24 1.34
CA ILE A 34 1.32 1.20 -0.11
C ILE A 34 0.00 0.79 -0.78
N CYS A 35 -0.64 1.73 -1.46
CA CYS A 35 -1.84 1.47 -2.26
C CYS A 35 -1.50 1.43 -3.74
N ASN A 36 -2.02 0.44 -4.46
CA ASN A 36 -1.87 0.30 -5.92
C ASN A 36 -3.17 -0.23 -6.54
N ALA A 37 -3.45 0.07 -7.81
CA ALA A 37 -4.59 -0.49 -8.52
C ALA A 37 -4.47 -2.01 -8.73
N GLU A 38 -3.23 -2.52 -8.79
CA GLU A 38 -2.91 -3.94 -8.91
C GLU A 38 -2.01 -4.40 -7.74
N PRO A 39 -2.52 -4.45 -6.51
CA PRO A 39 -1.71 -4.72 -5.32
C PRO A 39 -1.04 -6.09 -5.34
N GLN A 40 -1.61 -7.07 -6.05
CA GLN A 40 -1.02 -8.39 -6.28
C GLN A 40 0.25 -8.37 -7.16
N LYS A 41 0.47 -7.32 -7.95
CA LYS A 41 1.64 -7.19 -8.83
C LYS A 41 2.82 -6.49 -8.17
N ILE A 42 2.66 -6.04 -6.92
CA ILE A 42 3.77 -5.44 -6.17
C ILE A 42 4.88 -6.49 -6.05
N PHE A 43 6.10 -6.10 -6.41
CA PHE A 43 7.25 -6.99 -6.35
C PHE A 43 7.70 -7.20 -4.89
N ARG A 44 7.61 -8.44 -4.43
CA ARG A 44 8.06 -8.90 -3.09
C ARG A 44 7.65 -7.95 -1.94
N PRO A 45 6.33 -7.72 -1.73
CA PRO A 45 5.85 -6.84 -0.66
C PRO A 45 6.17 -7.39 0.74
N ASP A 46 6.31 -8.70 0.87
CA ASP A 46 6.77 -9.42 2.06
C ASP A 46 8.17 -8.95 2.50
N ALA A 47 9.07 -8.70 1.56
CA ALA A 47 10.42 -8.22 1.86
C ALA A 47 10.43 -6.80 2.46
N ALA A 48 9.39 -6.00 2.21
CA ALA A 48 9.24 -4.68 2.84
C ALA A 48 8.86 -4.81 4.33
N SER A 49 8.12 -5.87 4.68
CA SER A 49 7.71 -6.14 6.07
C SER A 49 8.90 -6.56 6.96
N ALA A 50 10.02 -6.97 6.37
CA ALA A 50 11.25 -7.29 7.09
C ALA A 50 12.05 -6.04 7.54
N VAL A 51 11.70 -4.85 7.06
CA VAL A 51 12.39 -3.60 7.44
C VAL A 51 12.01 -3.22 8.87
N LYS A 52 12.88 -3.54 9.83
CA LYS A 52 12.67 -3.21 11.25
C LYS A 52 12.53 -1.70 11.47
N GLY A 53 11.53 -1.32 12.24
CA GLY A 53 11.25 0.07 12.63
C GLY A 53 10.18 0.77 11.80
N VAL A 54 9.67 0.14 10.74
CA VAL A 54 8.56 0.65 9.94
C VAL A 54 7.54 -0.45 9.71
N ARG A 55 6.28 -0.19 10.05
CA ARG A 55 5.17 -1.08 9.72
C ARG A 55 4.70 -0.82 8.30
N VAL A 56 4.89 -1.79 7.40
CA VAL A 56 4.41 -1.70 6.01
C VAL A 56 3.06 -2.41 5.88
N ILE A 57 2.08 -1.76 5.24
CA ILE A 57 0.76 -2.33 4.97
C ILE A 57 0.46 -2.19 3.48
N VAL A 58 -0.01 -3.27 2.85
CA VAL A 58 -0.46 -3.24 1.45
C VAL A 58 -1.96 -2.99 1.40
N GLY A 59 -2.35 -1.93 0.71
CA GLY A 59 -3.74 -1.58 0.39
C GLY A 59 -4.02 -1.71 -1.10
N ALA A 60 -5.29 -1.56 -1.47
CA ALA A 60 -5.71 -1.50 -2.86
C ALA A 60 -6.26 -0.12 -3.19
N GLU A 61 -5.93 0.39 -4.37
CA GLU A 61 -6.57 1.57 -4.95
C GLU A 61 -7.72 1.13 -5.85
N VAL A 62 -8.89 1.77 -5.70
CA VAL A 62 -10.10 1.40 -6.43
C VAL A 62 -10.61 2.58 -7.23
N THR A 63 -10.55 2.45 -8.56
CA THR A 63 -11.15 3.40 -9.49
C THR A 63 -12.29 2.75 -10.27
N ALA A 64 -13.34 3.52 -10.53
CA ALA A 64 -14.45 3.12 -11.39
C ALA A 64 -15.16 4.35 -11.95
N ALA A 65 -15.66 4.25 -13.19
CA ALA A 65 -16.38 5.35 -13.86
C ALA A 65 -17.77 5.63 -13.26
N HIS A 66 -18.35 4.67 -12.53
CA HIS A 66 -19.70 4.78 -11.98
C HIS A 66 -19.74 4.41 -10.50
N PRO A 67 -20.55 5.11 -9.68
CA PRO A 67 -20.65 4.86 -8.24
C PRO A 67 -21.05 3.42 -7.88
N LYS A 68 -21.96 2.81 -8.65
CA LYS A 68 -22.38 1.41 -8.43
C LYS A 68 -21.22 0.43 -8.58
N SER A 69 -20.41 0.61 -9.63
CA SER A 69 -19.22 -0.19 -9.89
C SER A 69 -18.14 0.02 -8.83
N LEU A 70 -17.97 1.26 -8.35
CA LEU A 70 -17.04 1.57 -7.26
C LEU A 70 -17.42 0.82 -5.97
N LYS A 71 -18.69 0.90 -5.57
CA LYS A 71 -19.20 0.23 -4.36
C LYS A 71 -19.01 -1.30 -4.44
N SER A 72 -19.29 -1.89 -5.61
CA SER A 72 -19.10 -3.32 -5.83
C SER A 72 -17.63 -3.72 -5.70
N ARG A 73 -16.71 -2.96 -6.30
CA ARG A 73 -15.26 -3.24 -6.24
C ARG A 73 -14.70 -3.09 -4.83
N ILE A 74 -15.07 -2.03 -4.11
CA ILE A 74 -14.69 -1.82 -2.71
C ILE A 74 -15.14 -3.02 -1.85
N SER A 75 -16.40 -3.45 -2.02
CA SER A 75 -16.96 -4.58 -1.25
C SER A 75 -16.18 -5.88 -1.49
N ALA A 76 -15.80 -6.16 -2.74
CA ALA A 76 -15.02 -7.35 -3.09
C ALA A 76 -13.60 -7.34 -2.52
N LEU A 77 -12.95 -6.17 -2.44
CA LEU A 77 -11.56 -6.04 -2.02
C LEU A 77 -11.39 -5.93 -0.49
N ARG A 78 -12.44 -5.53 0.23
CA ARG A 78 -12.40 -5.31 1.68
C ARG A 78 -12.02 -6.55 2.50
N ALA A 79 -12.32 -7.75 1.99
CA ALA A 79 -11.94 -9.00 2.64
C ALA A 79 -10.44 -9.30 2.54
N ARG A 80 -9.74 -8.71 1.56
CA ARG A 80 -8.34 -9.03 1.23
C ARG A 80 -7.37 -7.93 1.64
N TYR A 81 -7.79 -6.67 1.56
CA TYR A 81 -6.95 -5.53 1.83
C TYR A 81 -7.51 -4.71 3.00
N PRO A 82 -6.73 -4.50 4.06
CA PRO A 82 -7.18 -3.75 5.24
C PRO A 82 -7.38 -2.26 4.96
N PHE A 83 -6.76 -1.74 3.89
CA PHE A 83 -6.91 -0.37 3.42
C PHE A 83 -7.34 -0.36 1.96
N LEU A 84 -8.37 0.44 1.68
CA LEU A 84 -8.87 0.72 0.35
C LEU A 84 -8.86 2.24 0.16
N MET A 85 -8.30 2.69 -0.95
CA MET A 85 -8.21 4.10 -1.35
C MET A 85 -9.02 4.34 -2.63
#